data_AF-A0A9P7BHX0-F1
#
_entry.id   AF-A0A9P7BHX0-F1
#
_cell.length_a   1.000
_cell.length_b   1.000
_cell.length_c   1.000
_cell.angle_alpha   90.00
_cell.angle_beta   90.00
_cell.angle_gamma   90.00
#
_symmetry.space_group_name_H-M   'P 1'
#
loop_
_entity.id
_entity.type
_entity.pdbx_description
1 polymer ?
#
loop_
_entity_poly.entity_id
_entity_poly.type
_entity_poly.pdbx_seq_one_letter_code
_entity_poly.pdbx_strand_id
1 'polypeptide(L)'
;MSSTASTSVKKKSEGNCDKTVNCYTPNHKVPLTAIGREQAYKSGIKLHDIVKNNESICFYTSPYLRTRQTLQGILKGFKEKDDGTTNREIIIHEEPRMREQDFGNFQGTPQEMKDIWIERAKYGHFFYRIPHGESAADVFDRCSSFNDTLFRQFSKDDFPDILVLVTHGIWARVFLQRWFRWSVEYFESLKNIPHCDWIILQSHEPGEDPTKVKNDGERTYTLETVLDSWNNDGNFKMNGSKASIQTIVENLNSADLPSNVEVVLCPPAPYLGYTADLNKQKIISVGAQNCYIKESGAYTGEISPLEIKDVGADWVILGHSERRTILNESDEFVAEKVAFALEKGIKVILCIGESIDEKKAGKTLDVCKRELSAVIKSVSNDSWKDIVVAYEPIWAIGTGLAATSQDAQDIHSEIRSYLKSEIGEIADSVRILYGGSANGKNAPEFKDKPDVDGFLVGGASLKPEFVSIITSRQ
;
A
#
# COMPACT_ATOMS: atom_id res chain seq x y z
N MET A 1 -12.63 11.94 -36.26
CA MET A 1 -11.23 11.58 -35.91
C MET A 1 -11.07 11.71 -34.39
N SER A 2 -12.00 11.16 -33.61
CA SER A 2 -11.97 9.86 -32.88
C SER A 2 -10.81 9.74 -31.90
N SER A 3 -11.10 10.24 -30.70
CA SER A 3 -10.43 10.08 -29.42
C SER A 3 -10.03 8.63 -29.11
N THR A 4 -8.74 8.41 -28.87
CA THR A 4 -8.24 7.21 -28.20
C THR A 4 -8.00 7.52 -26.72
N ALA A 5 -9.01 7.19 -25.91
CA ALA A 5 -8.89 7.10 -24.46
C ALA A 5 -7.91 5.97 -24.09
N SER A 6 -6.77 6.29 -23.46
CA SER A 6 -5.86 5.29 -22.91
C SER A 6 -6.27 4.94 -21.47
N THR A 7 -6.99 3.82 -21.38
CA THR A 7 -7.35 2.98 -20.25
C THR A 7 -6.55 3.08 -18.95
N SER A 8 -7.24 3.46 -17.88
CA SER A 8 -7.11 2.86 -16.54
C SER A 8 -7.29 1.34 -16.65
N VAL A 9 -6.33 0.53 -16.18
CA VAL A 9 -6.48 -0.93 -16.11
C VAL A 9 -7.43 -1.30 -14.96
N LYS A 10 -8.73 -1.07 -15.17
CA LYS A 10 -9.81 -1.53 -14.29
C LYS A 10 -9.98 -3.04 -14.45
N LYS A 11 -10.11 -3.72 -13.30
CA LYS A 11 -10.28 -5.18 -13.05
C LYS A 11 -11.56 -5.71 -13.68
N LYS A 12 -11.58 -6.90 -14.29
CA LYS A 12 -12.69 -7.25 -15.20
C LYS A 12 -13.24 -8.69 -15.18
N SER A 13 -13.86 -9.08 -14.06
CA SER A 13 -15.12 -9.85 -14.14
C SER A 13 -16.28 -8.86 -14.33
N GLU A 14 -17.41 -9.30 -14.87
CA GLU A 14 -18.56 -8.39 -15.06
C GLU A 14 -19.02 -7.75 -13.73
N GLY A 15 -19.04 -8.53 -12.64
CA GLY A 15 -19.38 -8.02 -11.30
C GLY A 15 -18.38 -7.01 -10.70
N ASN A 16 -17.14 -6.93 -11.24
CA ASN A 16 -16.17 -5.90 -10.86
C ASN A 16 -16.34 -4.60 -11.68
N CYS A 17 -16.82 -4.73 -12.92
CA CYS A 17 -17.09 -3.60 -13.81
C CYS A 17 -18.44 -2.95 -13.48
N ASP A 18 -19.44 -3.77 -13.15
CA ASP A 18 -20.78 -3.36 -12.79
C ASP A 18 -21.24 -4.15 -11.56
N LYS A 19 -21.27 -3.46 -10.42
CA LYS A 19 -21.67 -4.07 -9.15
C LYS A 19 -23.15 -4.49 -9.15
N THR A 20 -23.98 -3.94 -10.03
CA THR A 20 -25.40 -4.30 -10.13
C THR A 20 -25.60 -5.71 -10.67
N VAL A 21 -24.63 -6.25 -11.43
CA VAL A 21 -24.67 -7.63 -11.94
C VAL A 21 -24.87 -8.64 -10.81
N ASN A 22 -24.28 -8.39 -9.65
CA ASN A 22 -24.40 -9.29 -8.49
C ASN A 22 -25.77 -9.22 -7.80
N CYS A 23 -26.62 -8.26 -8.16
CA CYS A 23 -28.00 -8.17 -7.66
C CYS A 23 -28.95 -9.15 -8.38
N TYR A 24 -28.63 -9.54 -9.61
CA TYR A 24 -29.50 -10.42 -10.43
C TYR A 24 -28.78 -11.65 -11.00
N THR A 25 -27.44 -11.69 -10.96
CA THR A 25 -26.63 -12.83 -11.39
C THR A 25 -25.95 -13.47 -10.18
N PRO A 26 -26.18 -14.76 -9.91
CA PRO A 26 -25.47 -15.47 -8.84
C PRO A 26 -23.95 -15.41 -9.05
N ASN A 27 -23.19 -15.17 -7.97
CA ASN A 27 -21.74 -14.94 -8.00
C ASN A 27 -20.96 -16.03 -8.77
N HIS A 28 -21.37 -17.30 -8.63
CA HIS A 28 -20.73 -18.43 -9.31
C HIS A 28 -20.92 -18.45 -10.84
N LYS A 29 -21.89 -17.69 -11.37
CA LYS A 29 -22.18 -17.56 -12.81
C LYS A 29 -21.59 -16.32 -13.45
N VAL A 30 -20.98 -15.42 -12.67
CA VAL A 30 -20.39 -14.18 -13.22
C VAL A 30 -19.20 -14.53 -14.12
N PRO A 31 -19.21 -14.12 -15.40
CA PRO A 31 -18.14 -14.45 -16.33
C PRO A 31 -16.97 -13.43 -16.27
N LEU A 32 -15.86 -13.82 -16.89
CA LEU A 32 -14.79 -12.91 -17.30
C LEU A 32 -15.25 -12.03 -18.45
N THR A 33 -14.78 -10.79 -18.44
CA THR A 33 -14.84 -9.90 -19.61
C THR A 33 -13.76 -10.26 -20.65
N ALA A 34 -13.78 -9.59 -21.81
CA ALA A 34 -12.69 -9.67 -22.80
C ALA A 34 -11.30 -9.33 -22.21
N ILE A 35 -11.26 -8.25 -21.41
CA ILE A 35 -10.32 -7.96 -20.30
C ILE A 35 -9.62 -9.19 -19.72
N GLY A 36 -10.39 -9.87 -18.86
CA GLY A 36 -9.92 -10.99 -18.07
C GLY A 36 -9.51 -12.20 -18.91
N ARG A 37 -10.16 -12.43 -20.05
CA ARG A 37 -9.79 -13.53 -20.96
C ARG A 37 -8.40 -13.33 -21.55
N GLU A 38 -8.08 -12.12 -21.98
CA GLU A 38 -6.75 -11.77 -22.50
C GLU A 38 -5.68 -11.89 -21.39
N GLN A 39 -5.99 -11.47 -20.18
CA GLN A 39 -5.09 -11.62 -19.03
C GLN A 39 -4.83 -13.09 -18.70
N ALA A 40 -5.87 -13.92 -18.73
CA ALA A 40 -5.74 -15.37 -18.50
C ALA A 40 -4.87 -16.03 -19.57
N TYR A 41 -5.05 -15.64 -20.84
CA TYR A 41 -4.21 -16.10 -21.94
C TYR A 41 -2.73 -15.75 -21.75
N LYS A 42 -2.43 -14.47 -21.45
CA LYS A 42 -1.05 -14.03 -21.17
C LYS A 42 -0.45 -14.72 -19.95
N SER A 43 -1.27 -15.05 -18.95
CA SER A 43 -0.84 -15.81 -17.79
C SER A 43 -0.41 -17.23 -18.16
N GLY A 44 -1.09 -17.87 -19.11
CA GLY A 44 -0.68 -19.15 -19.69
C GLY A 44 0.68 -19.12 -20.38
N ILE A 45 0.95 -18.08 -21.16
CA ILE A 45 2.24 -17.84 -21.79
C ILE A 45 3.35 -17.72 -20.73
N LYS A 46 3.08 -17.00 -19.64
CA LYS A 46 4.02 -16.83 -18.53
C LYS A 46 4.26 -18.13 -17.78
N LEU A 47 3.22 -18.96 -17.58
CA LEU A 47 3.40 -20.28 -16.98
C LEU A 47 4.38 -21.12 -17.82
N HIS A 48 4.23 -21.14 -19.14
CA HIS A 48 5.17 -21.85 -20.02
C HIS A 48 6.63 -21.39 -19.81
N ASP A 49 6.88 -20.10 -19.54
CA ASP A 49 8.25 -19.62 -19.29
C ASP A 49 8.84 -20.07 -17.95
N ILE A 50 7.99 -20.38 -16.97
CA ILE A 50 8.38 -20.81 -15.62
C ILE A 50 8.67 -22.32 -15.60
N VAL A 51 7.87 -23.07 -16.35
CA VAL A 51 7.90 -24.53 -16.34
C VAL A 51 9.05 -25.06 -17.21
N LYS A 52 9.87 -25.96 -16.67
CA LYS A 52 10.98 -26.60 -17.40
C LYS A 52 10.47 -27.77 -18.25
N ASN A 53 11.30 -28.22 -19.20
CA ASN A 53 10.97 -29.34 -20.09
C ASN A 53 10.78 -30.63 -19.27
N ASN A 54 9.65 -31.33 -19.48
CA ASN A 54 9.21 -32.60 -18.87
C ASN A 54 8.54 -32.59 -17.48
N GLU A 55 8.39 -31.45 -16.81
CA GLU A 55 7.67 -31.39 -15.51
C GLU A 55 6.16 -31.65 -15.67
N SER A 56 5.58 -32.52 -14.85
CA SER A 56 4.14 -32.78 -14.80
C SER A 56 3.39 -31.64 -14.09
N ILE A 57 2.15 -31.33 -14.52
CA ILE A 57 1.38 -30.22 -13.96
C ILE A 57 0.01 -30.67 -13.45
N CYS A 58 -0.33 -30.31 -12.22
CA CYS A 58 -1.64 -30.46 -11.63
C CYS A 58 -2.32 -29.09 -11.47
N PHE A 59 -3.53 -28.93 -12.01
CA PHE A 59 -4.36 -27.77 -11.79
C PHE A 59 -5.48 -28.07 -10.81
N TYR A 60 -5.69 -27.17 -9.86
CA TYR A 60 -6.90 -27.09 -9.06
C TYR A 60 -7.61 -25.78 -9.38
N THR A 61 -8.90 -25.84 -9.71
CA THR A 61 -9.71 -24.65 -10.00
C THR A 61 -10.95 -24.58 -9.13
N SER A 62 -11.33 -23.35 -8.76
CA SER A 62 -12.66 -23.06 -8.24
C SER A 62 -13.75 -23.42 -9.27
N PRO A 63 -14.94 -23.90 -8.85
CA PRO A 63 -16.04 -24.21 -9.77
C PRO A 63 -16.71 -22.97 -10.39
N TYR A 64 -16.37 -21.77 -9.91
CA TYR A 64 -16.97 -20.52 -10.38
C TYR A 64 -16.60 -20.25 -11.84
N LEU A 65 -17.57 -19.75 -12.62
CA LEU A 65 -17.42 -19.57 -14.07
C LEU A 65 -16.17 -18.75 -14.44
N ARG A 66 -15.94 -17.63 -13.76
CA ARG A 66 -14.75 -16.78 -14.00
C ARG A 66 -13.43 -17.53 -13.82
N THR A 67 -13.35 -18.42 -12.84
CA THR A 67 -12.12 -19.17 -12.53
C THR A 67 -11.91 -20.28 -13.53
N ARG A 68 -12.98 -20.99 -13.92
CA ARG A 68 -12.94 -21.98 -15.02
C ARG A 68 -12.53 -21.34 -16.34
N GLN A 69 -13.06 -20.16 -16.65
CA GLN A 69 -12.65 -19.38 -17.84
C GLN A 69 -11.19 -18.91 -17.74
N THR A 70 -10.72 -18.58 -16.53
CA THR A 70 -9.30 -18.23 -16.29
C THR A 70 -8.40 -19.44 -16.56
N LEU A 71 -8.75 -20.61 -16.04
CA LEU A 71 -8.03 -21.86 -16.31
C LEU A 71 -7.99 -22.15 -17.82
N GLN A 72 -9.13 -22.04 -18.50
CA GLN A 72 -9.19 -22.26 -19.96
C GLN A 72 -8.27 -21.30 -20.73
N GLY A 73 -8.22 -20.03 -20.33
CA GLY A 73 -7.31 -19.04 -20.90
C GLY A 73 -5.84 -19.41 -20.66
N ILE A 74 -5.50 -19.81 -19.43
CA ILE A 74 -4.15 -20.26 -19.06
C ILE A 74 -3.74 -21.47 -19.90
N LEU A 75 -4.59 -22.50 -19.99
CA LEU A 75 -4.30 -23.70 -20.78
C LEU A 75 -4.13 -23.39 -22.27
N LYS A 76 -4.92 -22.45 -22.81
CA LYS A 76 -4.78 -22.01 -24.19
C LYS A 76 -3.44 -21.31 -24.43
N GLY A 77 -3.09 -20.33 -23.59
CA GLY A 77 -1.82 -19.59 -23.71
C GLY A 77 -0.59 -20.48 -23.50
N PHE A 78 -0.68 -21.45 -22.60
CA PHE A 78 0.36 -22.43 -22.35
C PHE A 78 0.60 -23.32 -23.60
N LYS A 79 -0.47 -23.91 -24.15
CA LYS A 79 -0.41 -24.82 -25.30
C LYS A 79 0.02 -24.16 -26.61
N GLU A 80 -0.33 -22.90 -26.83
CA GLU A 80 0.07 -22.19 -28.06
C GLU A 80 1.57 -21.86 -28.10
N LYS A 81 2.22 -21.80 -26.94
CA LYS A 81 3.65 -21.58 -26.83
C LYS A 81 4.46 -22.87 -26.78
N ASP A 82 3.83 -23.96 -26.32
CA ASP A 82 4.37 -25.31 -26.37
C ASP A 82 4.47 -25.74 -27.85
N ASP A 83 5.67 -26.07 -28.30
CA ASP A 83 5.97 -26.37 -29.71
C ASP A 83 5.46 -27.77 -30.16
N GLY A 84 4.68 -28.44 -29.31
CA GLY A 84 4.12 -29.76 -29.53
C GLY A 84 5.13 -30.90 -29.40
N THR A 85 6.38 -30.61 -28.98
CA THR A 85 7.41 -31.63 -28.79
C THR A 85 7.39 -32.28 -27.41
N THR A 86 6.71 -31.65 -26.42
CA THR A 86 6.58 -32.21 -25.07
C THR A 86 5.21 -32.87 -24.87
N ASN A 87 5.20 -34.21 -24.71
CA ASN A 87 3.98 -34.93 -24.30
C ASN A 87 3.82 -34.83 -22.77
N ARG A 88 3.46 -33.64 -22.28
CA ARG A 88 3.36 -33.34 -20.85
C ARG A 88 2.00 -33.75 -20.29
N GLU A 89 2.01 -34.46 -19.18
CA GLU A 89 0.78 -34.81 -18.45
C GLU A 89 0.24 -33.58 -17.70
N ILE A 90 -1.01 -33.21 -18.00
CA ILE A 90 -1.75 -32.14 -17.33
C ILE A 90 -2.99 -32.73 -16.68
N ILE A 91 -3.01 -32.71 -15.35
CA ILE A 91 -4.14 -33.17 -14.53
C ILE A 91 -4.96 -31.94 -14.10
N ILE A 92 -6.29 -32.03 -14.16
CA ILE A 92 -7.18 -30.94 -13.78
C ILE A 92 -8.23 -31.43 -12.78
N HIS A 93 -8.31 -30.77 -11.64
CA HIS A 93 -9.33 -30.99 -10.62
C HIS A 93 -10.16 -29.72 -10.38
N GLU A 94 -11.47 -29.91 -10.27
CA GLU A 94 -12.37 -28.87 -9.79
C GLU A 94 -12.63 -29.08 -8.29
N GLU A 95 -12.42 -28.04 -7.50
CA GLU A 95 -12.46 -28.13 -6.03
C GLU A 95 -13.48 -27.16 -5.43
N PRO A 96 -14.65 -27.65 -4.96
CA PRO A 96 -15.68 -26.82 -4.35
C PRO A 96 -15.23 -26.02 -3.12
N ARG A 97 -14.21 -26.49 -2.39
CA ARG A 97 -13.63 -25.75 -1.25
C ARG A 97 -12.84 -24.53 -1.68
N MET A 98 -12.47 -24.40 -2.96
CA MET A 98 -11.83 -23.22 -3.58
C MET A 98 -12.84 -22.18 -4.08
N ARG A 99 -14.13 -22.31 -3.75
CA ARG A 99 -15.10 -21.22 -4.00
C ARG A 99 -14.72 -19.95 -3.22
N GLU A 100 -15.02 -18.80 -3.81
CA GLU A 100 -14.83 -17.48 -3.18
C GLU A 100 -15.62 -17.36 -1.88
N GLN A 101 -15.25 -16.38 -1.03
CA GLN A 101 -16.07 -15.90 0.08
C GLN A 101 -17.51 -15.66 -0.41
N ASP A 102 -18.47 -16.34 0.22
CA ASP A 102 -19.88 -16.19 -0.12
C ASP A 102 -20.41 -14.82 0.37
N PHE A 103 -21.19 -14.16 -0.47
CA PHE A 103 -21.88 -12.90 -0.17
C PHE A 103 -23.38 -13.10 0.05
N GLY A 104 -23.84 -14.35 0.17
CA GLY A 104 -25.25 -14.72 0.14
C GLY A 104 -25.77 -14.93 -1.28
N ASN A 105 -27.08 -15.22 -1.40
CA ASN A 105 -27.70 -15.57 -2.69
C ASN A 105 -27.60 -14.45 -3.75
N PHE A 106 -28.01 -13.24 -3.37
CA PHE A 106 -27.95 -12.02 -4.19
C PHE A 106 -27.37 -10.89 -3.35
N GLN A 107 -26.54 -10.05 -3.95
CA GLN A 107 -26.04 -8.85 -3.28
C GLN A 107 -27.12 -7.77 -3.26
N GLY A 108 -27.21 -7.05 -2.16
CA GLY A 108 -28.08 -5.87 -2.02
C GLY A 108 -27.71 -4.77 -3.02
N THR A 109 -28.42 -3.65 -2.94
CA THR A 109 -28.15 -2.47 -3.77
C THR A 109 -26.69 -2.00 -3.62
N PRO A 110 -26.12 -1.29 -4.61
CA PRO A 110 -24.77 -0.74 -4.49
C PRO A 110 -24.56 0.12 -3.24
N GLN A 111 -25.62 0.77 -2.74
CA GLN A 111 -25.59 1.56 -1.52
C GLN A 111 -25.51 0.68 -0.26
N GLU A 112 -26.37 -0.34 -0.14
CA GLU A 112 -26.28 -1.32 0.97
C GLU A 112 -24.92 -2.01 1.00
N MET A 113 -24.40 -2.39 -0.18
CA MET A 113 -23.06 -2.95 -0.28
C MET A 113 -22.00 -1.95 0.21
N LYS A 114 -22.11 -0.66 -0.14
CA LYS A 114 -21.19 0.38 0.33
C LYS A 114 -21.19 0.49 1.86
N ASP A 115 -22.35 0.41 2.48
CA ASP A 115 -22.49 0.48 3.93
C ASP A 115 -21.88 -0.75 4.60
N ILE A 116 -22.10 -1.95 4.04
CA ILE A 116 -21.43 -3.20 4.44
C ILE A 116 -19.90 -3.07 4.35
N TRP A 117 -19.37 -2.45 3.29
CA TRP A 117 -17.90 -2.25 3.15
C TRP A 117 -17.34 -1.30 4.19
N ILE A 118 -18.08 -0.25 4.56
CA ILE A 118 -17.69 0.70 5.61
C ILE A 118 -17.69 0.01 6.97
N GLU A 119 -18.74 -0.75 7.27
CA GLU A 119 -18.84 -1.51 8.51
C GLU A 119 -17.73 -2.57 8.61
N ARG A 120 -17.50 -3.31 7.52
CA ARG A 120 -16.40 -4.28 7.41
C ARG A 120 -15.05 -3.66 7.68
N ALA A 121 -14.77 -2.47 7.14
CA ALA A 121 -13.51 -1.77 7.36
C ALA A 121 -13.33 -1.33 8.82
N LYS A 122 -14.42 -1.01 9.52
CA LYS A 122 -14.40 -0.67 10.96
C LYS A 122 -14.23 -1.88 11.86
N TYR A 123 -14.84 -3.01 11.51
CA TYR A 123 -14.84 -4.23 12.32
C TYR A 123 -13.57 -5.08 12.13
N GLY A 124 -12.99 -5.07 10.92
CA GLY A 124 -11.89 -5.94 10.52
C GLY A 124 -12.33 -6.96 9.46
N HIS A 125 -11.54 -7.14 8.40
CA HIS A 125 -11.92 -7.93 7.23
C HIS A 125 -12.00 -9.44 7.47
N PHE A 126 -11.29 -9.96 8.48
CA PHE A 126 -11.14 -11.38 8.74
C PHE A 126 -12.36 -11.97 9.44
N PHE A 127 -12.80 -11.33 10.53
CA PHE A 127 -13.92 -11.79 11.36
C PHE A 127 -15.27 -11.22 10.92
N TYR A 128 -15.30 -10.13 10.16
CA TYR A 128 -16.58 -9.57 9.69
C TYR A 128 -17.31 -10.57 8.80
N ARG A 129 -18.53 -10.93 9.22
CA ARG A 129 -19.43 -11.79 8.46
C ARG A 129 -20.38 -10.94 7.63
N ILE A 130 -20.32 -11.12 6.31
CA ILE A 130 -21.26 -10.46 5.40
C ILE A 130 -22.67 -10.99 5.68
N PRO A 131 -23.72 -10.14 5.69
CA PRO A 131 -25.09 -10.59 5.89
C PRO A 131 -25.46 -11.75 4.96
N HIS A 132 -25.93 -12.86 5.54
CA HIS A 132 -26.28 -14.12 4.84
C HIS A 132 -25.13 -14.77 4.06
N GLY A 133 -23.88 -14.33 4.25
CA GLY A 133 -22.69 -14.85 3.61
C GLY A 133 -21.67 -15.43 4.59
N GLU A 134 -20.41 -15.42 4.17
CA GLU A 134 -19.26 -15.94 4.90
C GLU A 134 -18.36 -14.81 5.39
N SER A 135 -17.69 -15.02 6.51
CA SER A 135 -16.50 -14.28 6.95
C SER A 135 -15.23 -14.89 6.34
N ALA A 136 -14.09 -14.21 6.41
CA ALA A 136 -12.83 -14.84 5.98
C ALA A 136 -12.41 -15.97 6.92
N ALA A 137 -12.85 -15.94 8.19
CA ALA A 137 -12.69 -17.06 9.12
C ALA A 137 -13.43 -18.32 8.65
N ASP A 138 -14.64 -18.21 8.08
CA ASP A 138 -15.34 -19.36 7.49
C ASP A 138 -14.56 -19.92 6.27
N VAL A 139 -13.95 -19.02 5.48
CA VAL A 139 -13.06 -19.41 4.37
C VAL A 139 -11.81 -20.12 4.90
N PHE A 140 -11.29 -19.71 6.07
CA PHE A 140 -10.10 -20.28 6.70
C PHE A 140 -10.30 -21.75 7.09
N ASP A 141 -11.48 -22.10 7.60
CA ASP A 141 -11.83 -23.48 7.92
C ASP A 141 -11.87 -24.36 6.66
N ARG A 142 -12.44 -23.84 5.56
CA ARG A 142 -12.45 -24.54 4.26
C ARG A 142 -11.04 -24.73 3.71
N CYS A 143 -10.22 -23.68 3.75
CA CYS A 143 -8.82 -23.73 3.34
C CYS A 143 -8.03 -24.74 4.18
N SER A 144 -8.31 -24.82 5.49
CA SER A 144 -7.68 -25.80 6.38
C SER A 144 -7.93 -27.23 5.91
N SER A 145 -9.19 -27.58 5.65
CA SER A 145 -9.53 -28.92 5.16
C SER A 145 -8.93 -29.24 3.79
N PHE A 146 -8.80 -28.23 2.91
CA PHE A 146 -8.17 -28.37 1.61
C PHE A 146 -6.66 -28.60 1.73
N ASN A 147 -5.99 -27.83 2.61
CA ASN A 147 -4.56 -28.02 2.89
C ASN A 147 -4.28 -29.43 3.38
N ASP A 148 -5.13 -30.00 4.25
CA ASP A 148 -4.96 -31.38 4.72
C ASP A 148 -5.08 -32.39 3.57
N THR A 149 -5.94 -32.13 2.58
CA THR A 149 -6.01 -32.95 1.35
C THR A 149 -4.71 -32.83 0.54
N LEU A 150 -4.20 -31.62 0.33
CA LEU A 150 -2.95 -31.39 -0.41
C LEU A 150 -1.77 -32.09 0.28
N PHE A 151 -1.62 -31.95 1.59
CA PHE A 151 -0.53 -32.61 2.32
C PHE A 151 -0.57 -34.13 2.18
N ARG A 152 -1.76 -34.75 2.22
CA ARG A 152 -1.89 -36.20 1.96
C ARG A 152 -1.55 -36.59 0.52
N GLN A 153 -1.77 -35.70 -0.44
CA GLN A 153 -1.42 -35.96 -1.84
C GLN A 153 0.07 -35.79 -2.09
N PHE A 154 0.73 -34.84 -1.43
CA PHE A 154 2.17 -34.61 -1.56
C PHE A 154 3.01 -35.79 -1.08
N SER A 155 2.48 -36.59 -0.14
CA SER A 155 3.12 -37.83 0.31
C SER A 155 3.04 -38.98 -0.69
N LYS A 156 2.43 -38.79 -1.86
CA LYS A 156 2.39 -39.82 -2.90
C LYS A 156 3.54 -39.61 -3.89
N ASP A 157 4.20 -40.71 -4.24
CA ASP A 157 5.33 -40.71 -5.20
C ASP A 157 4.94 -40.26 -6.62
N ASP A 158 3.65 -40.34 -6.96
CA ASP A 158 3.10 -39.96 -8.26
C ASP A 158 2.53 -38.53 -8.31
N PHE A 159 2.75 -37.72 -7.27
CA PHE A 159 2.24 -36.35 -7.26
C PHE A 159 2.99 -35.46 -8.27
N PRO A 160 2.29 -34.65 -9.09
CA PRO A 160 2.94 -33.84 -10.11
C PRO A 160 3.95 -32.81 -9.59
N ASP A 161 4.95 -32.50 -10.42
CA ASP A 161 6.05 -31.60 -10.08
C ASP A 161 5.56 -30.17 -9.77
N ILE A 162 4.53 -29.72 -10.49
CA ILE A 162 3.98 -28.37 -10.38
C ILE A 162 2.50 -28.42 -10.03
N LEU A 163 2.12 -27.75 -8.94
CA LEU A 163 0.73 -27.51 -8.56
C LEU A 163 0.33 -26.07 -8.86
N VAL A 164 -0.71 -25.88 -9.69
CA VAL A 164 -1.27 -24.57 -10.02
C VAL A 164 -2.67 -24.43 -9.43
N LEU A 165 -2.85 -23.46 -8.53
CA LEU A 165 -4.15 -23.13 -7.93
C LEU A 165 -4.78 -21.93 -8.64
N VAL A 166 -5.84 -22.17 -9.41
CA VAL A 166 -6.64 -21.10 -10.03
C VAL A 166 -7.79 -20.76 -9.10
N THR A 167 -7.71 -19.62 -8.42
CA THR A 167 -8.61 -19.27 -7.30
C THR A 167 -8.96 -17.78 -7.29
N HIS A 168 -9.62 -17.32 -6.21
CA HIS A 168 -10.02 -15.93 -6.01
C HIS A 168 -9.18 -15.22 -4.95
N GLY A 169 -9.27 -13.89 -4.89
CA GLY A 169 -8.34 -13.07 -4.10
C GLY A 169 -8.42 -13.28 -2.59
N ILE A 170 -9.63 -13.34 -2.01
CA ILE A 170 -9.77 -13.59 -0.57
C ILE A 170 -9.35 -15.02 -0.25
N TRP A 171 -9.79 -15.99 -1.04
CA TRP A 171 -9.40 -17.38 -0.85
C TRP A 171 -7.87 -17.55 -0.89
N ALA A 172 -7.16 -16.94 -1.85
CA ALA A 172 -5.70 -17.02 -1.93
C ALA A 172 -5.01 -16.43 -0.69
N ARG A 173 -5.46 -15.26 -0.20
CA ARG A 173 -4.90 -14.65 1.02
C ARG A 173 -5.12 -15.55 2.25
N VAL A 174 -6.31 -16.11 2.39
CA VAL A 174 -6.67 -17.00 3.50
C VAL A 174 -5.90 -18.32 3.41
N PHE A 175 -5.75 -18.88 2.21
CA PHE A 175 -4.91 -20.05 1.96
C PHE A 175 -3.48 -19.81 2.45
N LEU A 176 -2.87 -18.68 2.09
CA LEU A 176 -1.51 -18.32 2.52
C LEU A 176 -1.41 -18.09 4.02
N GLN A 177 -2.37 -17.36 4.61
CA GLN A 177 -2.45 -17.17 6.05
C GLN A 177 -2.48 -18.54 6.76
N ARG A 178 -3.33 -19.46 6.31
CA ARG A 178 -3.40 -20.81 6.87
C ARG A 178 -2.15 -21.63 6.59
N TRP A 179 -1.56 -21.47 5.41
CA TRP A 179 -0.35 -22.15 4.97
C TRP A 179 0.79 -21.80 5.89
N PHE A 180 1.16 -20.52 5.97
CA PHE A 180 2.30 -20.01 6.73
C PHE A 180 1.99 -19.70 8.20
N ARG A 181 0.77 -19.96 8.67
CA ARG A 181 0.32 -19.68 10.04
C ARG A 181 0.49 -18.20 10.43
N TRP A 182 0.23 -17.30 9.47
CA TRP A 182 0.29 -15.87 9.74
C TRP A 182 -0.81 -15.45 10.71
N SER A 183 -0.52 -14.40 11.48
CA SER A 183 -1.49 -13.81 12.40
C SER A 183 -2.65 -13.15 11.63
N VAL A 184 -3.76 -12.92 12.32
CA VAL A 184 -4.91 -12.21 11.73
C VAL A 184 -4.52 -10.78 11.37
N GLU A 185 -3.71 -10.12 12.19
CA GLU A 185 -3.21 -8.75 11.96
C GLU A 185 -2.40 -8.67 10.67
N TYR A 186 -1.53 -9.65 10.42
CA TYR A 186 -0.79 -9.69 9.16
C TYR A 186 -1.74 -9.89 7.97
N PHE A 187 -2.73 -10.77 8.08
CA PHE A 187 -3.76 -10.93 7.04
C PHE A 187 -4.50 -9.61 6.78
N GLU A 188 -4.92 -8.88 7.80
CA GLU A 188 -5.60 -7.59 7.69
C GLU A 188 -4.72 -6.55 6.97
N SER A 189 -3.41 -6.60 7.19
CA SER A 189 -2.47 -5.72 6.52
C SER A 189 -2.34 -5.95 5.02
N LEU A 190 -2.73 -7.11 4.48
CA LEU A 190 -2.53 -7.44 3.06
C LEU A 190 -3.55 -6.75 2.14
N LYS A 191 -3.08 -6.24 1.01
CA LYS A 191 -3.91 -5.78 -0.12
C LYS A 191 -4.44 -6.99 -0.90
N ASN A 192 -5.52 -6.80 -1.65
CA ASN A 192 -6.07 -7.85 -2.50
C ASN A 192 -5.18 -8.09 -3.72
N ILE A 193 -4.94 -9.36 -4.01
CA ILE A 193 -4.12 -9.82 -5.13
C ILE A 193 -4.78 -9.41 -6.45
N PRO A 194 -4.04 -8.80 -7.41
CA PRO A 194 -4.56 -8.46 -8.72
C PRO A 194 -5.03 -9.69 -9.53
N HIS A 195 -5.85 -9.45 -10.54
CA HIS A 195 -6.38 -10.52 -11.39
C HIS A 195 -5.28 -11.12 -12.29
N CYS A 196 -5.22 -12.46 -12.37
CA CYS A 196 -4.20 -13.21 -13.12
C CYS A 196 -2.76 -12.89 -12.70
N ASP A 197 -2.56 -12.43 -11.47
CA ASP A 197 -1.23 -12.29 -10.91
C ASP A 197 -0.73 -13.60 -10.31
N TRP A 198 0.59 -13.79 -10.28
CA TRP A 198 1.21 -15.04 -9.83
C TRP A 198 1.68 -14.92 -8.40
N ILE A 199 1.36 -15.93 -7.60
CA ILE A 199 1.93 -16.17 -6.28
C ILE A 199 2.72 -17.45 -6.36
N ILE A 200 4.03 -17.35 -6.17
CA ILE A 200 4.97 -18.45 -6.35
C ILE A 200 5.43 -18.91 -4.97
N LEU A 201 5.17 -20.20 -4.69
CA LEU A 201 5.69 -20.91 -3.54
C LEU A 201 6.71 -21.91 -4.05
N GLN A 202 7.97 -21.74 -3.65
CA GLN A 202 9.06 -22.64 -4.03
C GLN A 202 9.28 -23.66 -2.93
N SER A 203 9.41 -24.94 -3.30
CA SER A 203 9.83 -26.00 -2.39
C SER A 203 11.36 -26.07 -2.32
N HIS A 204 11.87 -26.40 -1.14
CA HIS A 204 13.29 -26.60 -0.83
C HIS A 204 13.48 -27.83 0.06
N GLU A 205 14.67 -28.43 -0.02
CA GLU A 205 15.12 -29.43 0.96
C GLU A 205 15.39 -28.77 2.34
N PRO A 206 15.27 -29.50 3.46
CA PRO A 206 15.28 -28.90 4.80
C PRO A 206 16.61 -28.21 5.14
N GLY A 207 16.61 -26.92 5.53
CA GLY A 207 17.84 -26.27 6.03
C GLY A 207 17.92 -24.74 6.22
N GLU A 208 16.96 -23.91 5.79
CA GLU A 208 17.11 -22.42 5.87
C GLU A 208 15.88 -21.66 6.43
N ASP A 209 16.15 -20.42 6.91
CA ASP A 209 15.35 -19.35 7.55
C ASP A 209 13.93 -19.66 8.13
N PRO A 210 13.72 -19.57 9.46
CA PRO A 210 12.45 -19.89 10.12
C PRO A 210 11.30 -18.89 9.88
N THR A 211 11.53 -17.72 9.26
CA THR A 211 10.49 -16.68 9.12
C THR A 211 9.64 -16.77 7.85
N LYS A 212 10.07 -17.59 6.88
CA LYS A 212 9.38 -17.78 5.58
C LYS A 212 9.09 -19.23 5.24
N VAL A 213 9.40 -20.15 6.15
CA VAL A 213 9.45 -21.57 5.89
C VAL A 213 8.40 -22.32 6.69
N LYS A 214 7.65 -23.18 6.02
CA LYS A 214 6.85 -24.23 6.67
C LYS A 214 7.45 -25.59 6.37
N ASN A 215 7.68 -26.36 7.43
CA ASN A 215 8.15 -27.74 7.38
C ASN A 215 6.94 -28.69 7.47
N ASP A 216 6.77 -29.58 6.51
CA ASP A 216 5.79 -30.67 6.56
C ASP A 216 6.39 -32.01 7.03
N GLY A 217 7.66 -32.02 7.42
CA GLY A 217 8.43 -33.18 7.82
C GLY A 217 9.48 -33.59 6.79
N GLU A 218 9.25 -33.31 5.49
CA GLU A 218 10.15 -33.69 4.39
C GLU A 218 10.49 -32.53 3.44
N ARG A 219 9.61 -31.51 3.31
CA ARG A 219 9.76 -30.37 2.40
C ARG A 219 9.54 -29.05 3.13
N THR A 220 10.28 -28.04 2.68
CA THR A 220 10.14 -26.66 3.14
C THR A 220 9.63 -25.78 2.01
N TYR A 221 8.67 -24.89 2.26
CA TYR A 221 8.14 -23.98 1.25
C TYR A 221 8.44 -22.53 1.58
N THR A 222 8.93 -21.77 0.60
CA THR A 222 9.20 -20.32 0.70
C THR A 222 8.25 -19.55 -0.22
N LEU A 223 7.68 -18.45 0.27
CA LEU A 223 6.92 -17.52 -0.56
C LEU A 223 7.89 -16.54 -1.25
N GLU A 224 8.04 -16.66 -2.57
CA GLU A 224 8.90 -15.76 -3.36
C GLU A 224 8.19 -14.44 -3.69
N THR A 225 6.88 -14.49 -3.88
CA THR A 225 6.08 -13.32 -4.23
C THR A 225 5.92 -12.41 -3.03
N VAL A 226 6.44 -11.18 -3.14
CA VAL A 226 6.17 -10.12 -2.16
C VAL A 226 4.72 -9.69 -2.28
N LEU A 227 3.96 -9.83 -1.19
CA LEU A 227 2.58 -9.39 -1.13
C LEU A 227 2.51 -7.92 -0.74
N ASP A 228 1.66 -7.17 -1.43
CA ASP A 228 1.39 -5.78 -1.09
C ASP A 228 0.64 -5.69 0.26
N SER A 229 1.07 -4.78 1.12
CA SER A 229 0.38 -4.44 2.37
C SER A 229 -0.07 -2.98 2.39
N TRP A 230 -1.11 -2.67 3.18
CA TRP A 230 -1.64 -1.33 3.44
C TRP A 230 -0.65 -0.41 4.16
N ASN A 231 0.42 -0.96 4.74
CA ASN A 231 1.44 -0.22 5.48
C ASN A 231 2.55 0.36 4.59
N ASN A 232 2.57 0.02 3.29
CA ASN A 232 3.55 0.48 2.31
C ASN A 232 3.14 1.83 1.67
N ASP A 233 2.66 2.77 2.47
CA ASP A 233 2.18 4.09 2.06
C ASP A 233 2.81 5.16 3.00
N GLY A 234 4.11 5.36 2.86
CA GLY A 234 5.06 6.19 3.60
C GLY A 234 5.06 7.73 3.65
N ASN A 235 6.16 8.42 3.96
CA ASN A 235 7.23 8.27 4.97
C ASN A 235 7.94 6.89 5.09
N PHE A 236 9.23 6.81 5.46
CA PHE A 236 9.75 5.49 5.84
C PHE A 236 8.85 4.83 6.91
N LYS A 237 8.14 5.66 7.71
CA LYS A 237 7.28 5.22 8.81
C LYS A 237 8.06 4.24 9.66
N MET A 238 7.43 3.16 10.10
CA MET A 238 8.10 2.08 10.81
C MET A 238 8.59 0.97 9.85
N ASN A 239 9.19 1.33 8.70
CA ASN A 239 9.74 0.38 7.72
C ASN A 239 11.25 0.57 7.50
N GLY A 240 11.95 -0.54 7.31
CA GLY A 240 13.33 -0.56 6.82
C GLY A 240 14.28 -1.42 7.65
N SER A 241 15.36 -1.84 7.01
CA SER A 241 16.57 -2.41 7.60
C SER A 241 17.78 -1.60 7.10
N LYS A 242 18.96 -1.77 7.72
CA LYS A 242 20.19 -1.12 7.22
C LYS A 242 20.40 -1.36 5.72
N ALA A 243 20.16 -2.60 5.25
CA ALA A 243 20.30 -2.96 3.85
C ALA A 243 19.30 -2.20 2.96
N SER A 244 18.01 -2.18 3.33
CA SER A 244 17.00 -1.49 2.51
C SER A 244 17.20 0.02 2.50
N ILE A 245 17.57 0.62 3.64
CA ILE A 245 17.90 2.05 3.75
C ILE A 245 19.10 2.37 2.84
N GLN A 246 20.14 1.53 2.88
CA GLN A 246 21.30 1.70 2.01
C GLN A 246 20.93 1.65 0.53
N THR A 247 20.14 0.66 0.10
CA THR A 247 19.66 0.58 -1.28
C THR A 247 18.91 1.84 -1.71
N ILE A 248 18.03 2.37 -0.85
CA ILE A 248 17.24 3.57 -1.16
C ILE A 248 18.16 4.80 -1.30
N VAL A 249 19.06 5.01 -0.34
CA VAL A 249 19.98 6.16 -0.34
C VAL A 249 20.99 6.07 -1.49
N GLU A 250 21.50 4.88 -1.82
CA GLU A 250 22.42 4.69 -2.96
C GLU A 250 21.73 4.93 -4.31
N ASN A 251 20.46 4.55 -4.45
CA ASN A 251 19.66 4.87 -5.63
C ASN A 251 19.51 6.39 -5.80
N LEU A 252 19.28 7.13 -4.72
CA LEU A 252 19.21 8.60 -4.74
C LEU A 252 20.56 9.27 -4.98
N ASN A 253 21.63 8.73 -4.38
CA ASN A 253 23.00 9.21 -4.61
C ASN A 253 23.45 9.02 -6.07
N SER A 254 22.90 8.02 -6.77
CA SER A 254 23.23 7.73 -8.17
C SER A 254 22.31 8.44 -9.17
N ALA A 255 21.21 9.04 -8.70
CA ALA A 255 20.25 9.73 -9.55
C ALA A 255 20.70 11.16 -9.89
N ASP A 256 20.40 11.59 -11.11
CA ASP A 256 20.51 13.00 -11.51
C ASP A 256 19.25 13.74 -11.06
N LEU A 257 19.38 14.47 -9.95
CA LEU A 257 18.26 15.12 -9.28
C LEU A 257 18.26 16.63 -9.56
N PRO A 258 17.08 17.22 -9.77
CA PRO A 258 16.96 18.64 -10.08
C PRO A 258 17.40 19.53 -8.91
N SER A 259 18.25 20.51 -9.20
CA SER A 259 18.84 21.40 -8.19
C SER A 259 17.86 22.38 -7.55
N ASN A 260 16.68 22.58 -8.16
CA ASN A 260 15.61 23.44 -7.65
C ASN A 260 14.64 22.71 -6.71
N VAL A 261 14.88 21.43 -6.39
CA VAL A 261 14.04 20.63 -5.50
C VAL A 261 14.82 20.26 -4.25
N GLU A 262 14.29 20.62 -3.07
CA GLU A 262 14.79 20.12 -1.79
C GLU A 262 14.15 18.76 -1.49
N VAL A 263 14.96 17.79 -1.09
CA VAL A 263 14.51 16.43 -0.74
C VAL A 263 14.85 16.17 0.71
N VAL A 264 13.91 15.63 1.49
CA VAL A 264 14.14 15.29 2.90
C VAL A 264 13.83 13.81 3.13
N LEU A 265 14.82 13.05 3.60
CA LEU A 265 14.65 11.63 3.95
C LEU A 265 14.38 11.49 5.45
N CYS A 266 13.24 10.92 5.81
CA CYS A 266 12.82 10.76 7.21
C CYS A 266 12.80 9.27 7.64
N PRO A 267 13.95 8.62 7.88
CA PRO A 267 14.02 7.21 8.27
C PRO A 267 13.47 6.96 9.69
N PRO A 268 13.21 5.69 10.08
CA PRO A 268 12.95 5.35 11.48
C PRO A 268 14.14 5.75 12.34
N ALA A 269 13.88 6.20 13.58
CA ALA A 269 14.89 6.74 14.48
C ALA A 269 16.18 5.89 14.64
N PRO A 270 16.12 4.55 14.74
CA PRO A 270 17.34 3.73 14.81
C PRO A 270 18.29 3.84 13.61
N TYR A 271 17.80 4.33 12.47
CA TYR A 271 18.55 4.47 11.22
C TYR A 271 18.82 5.93 10.85
N LEU A 272 18.52 6.89 11.73
CA LEU A 272 18.64 8.32 11.43
C LEU A 272 20.09 8.73 11.09
N GLY A 273 21.03 8.51 12.03
CA GLY A 273 22.45 8.79 11.80
C GLY A 273 23.04 7.97 10.65
N TYR A 274 22.63 6.70 10.52
CA TYR A 274 23.07 5.85 9.40
C TYR A 274 22.64 6.41 8.03
N THR A 275 21.44 6.98 7.94
CA THR A 275 20.94 7.61 6.71
C THR A 275 21.68 8.91 6.42
N ALA A 276 21.98 9.70 7.46
CA ALA A 276 22.79 10.92 7.33
C ALA A 276 24.20 10.62 6.81
N ASP A 277 24.87 9.61 7.37
CA ASP A 277 26.22 9.20 6.95
C ASP A 277 26.27 8.66 5.50
N LEU A 278 25.22 7.98 5.05
CA LEU A 278 25.14 7.43 3.71
C LEU A 278 24.84 8.47 2.63
N ASN A 279 24.19 9.58 3.00
CA ASN A 279 23.77 10.59 2.05
C ASN A 279 24.98 11.38 1.50
N LYS A 280 25.10 11.44 0.17
CA LYS A 280 26.19 12.15 -0.52
C LYS A 280 25.69 13.29 -1.39
N GLN A 281 24.37 13.42 -1.55
CA GLN A 281 23.73 14.46 -2.35
C GLN A 281 23.52 15.72 -1.51
N LYS A 282 24.00 16.86 -1.98
CA LYS A 282 23.87 18.15 -1.26
C LYS A 282 22.44 18.67 -1.19
N ILE A 283 21.58 18.26 -2.11
CA ILE A 283 20.16 18.68 -2.16
C ILE A 283 19.25 17.82 -1.27
N ILE A 284 19.80 16.71 -0.74
CA ILE A 284 19.07 15.80 0.14
C ILE A 284 19.47 16.15 1.58
N SER A 285 18.49 16.51 2.38
CA SER A 285 18.58 16.59 3.83
C SER A 285 18.03 15.32 4.49
N VAL A 286 18.36 15.12 5.76
CA VAL A 286 17.82 14.03 6.58
C VAL A 286 16.99 14.63 7.72
N GLY A 287 15.86 14.00 8.02
CA GLY A 287 14.96 14.41 9.08
C GLY A 287 14.49 13.27 9.97
N ALA A 288 13.99 13.59 11.15
CA ALA A 288 13.34 12.62 12.02
C ALA A 288 11.83 12.54 11.77
N GLN A 289 11.19 11.45 12.20
CA GLN A 289 9.74 11.28 12.08
C GLN A 289 8.93 11.84 13.26
N ASN A 290 9.61 12.19 14.35
CA ASN A 290 9.04 12.80 15.56
C ASN A 290 10.17 13.31 16.46
N CYS A 291 9.86 14.26 17.33
CA CYS A 291 10.70 14.65 18.47
C CYS A 291 9.85 15.01 19.69
N TYR A 292 10.50 15.13 20.85
CA TYR A 292 9.87 15.50 22.11
C TYR A 292 10.07 16.99 22.46
N ILE A 293 9.36 17.46 23.48
CA ILE A 293 9.30 18.88 23.91
C ILE A 293 10.37 19.26 24.94
N LYS A 294 11.41 18.44 25.13
CA LYS A 294 12.46 18.64 26.12
C LYS A 294 13.85 18.34 25.55
N GLU A 295 14.85 19.08 26.05
CA GLU A 295 16.24 18.89 25.64
C GLU A 295 16.81 17.58 26.16
N SER A 296 16.53 17.27 27.43
CA SER A 296 16.95 16.07 28.13
C SER A 296 16.08 15.85 29.38
N GLY A 297 16.18 14.68 29.99
CA GLY A 297 15.51 14.38 31.26
C GLY A 297 15.05 12.94 31.37
N ALA A 298 14.17 12.68 32.34
CA ALA A 298 13.59 11.36 32.58
C ALA A 298 12.45 11.04 31.60
N TYR A 299 12.79 10.96 30.31
CA TYR A 299 11.86 10.69 29.20
C TYR A 299 12.31 9.45 28.42
N THR A 300 12.34 8.30 29.10
CA THR A 300 12.84 7.04 28.55
C THR A 300 12.15 6.69 27.22
N GLY A 301 12.93 6.63 26.14
CA GLY A 301 12.46 6.27 24.80
C GLY A 301 12.09 7.46 23.90
N GLU A 302 12.08 8.68 24.44
CA GLU A 302 11.88 9.91 23.64
C GLU A 302 13.18 10.38 22.99
N ILE A 303 13.05 11.20 21.94
CA ILE A 303 14.16 11.75 21.16
C ILE A 303 14.00 13.27 21.14
N SER A 304 15.04 13.98 21.56
CA SER A 304 15.11 15.44 21.57
C SER A 304 15.51 16.01 20.18
N PRO A 305 15.13 17.26 19.88
CA PRO A 305 15.65 17.99 18.72
C PRO A 305 17.18 18.09 18.69
N LEU A 306 17.85 18.10 19.85
CA LEU A 306 19.30 18.19 19.92
C LEU A 306 19.96 16.88 19.46
N GLU A 307 19.41 15.73 19.83
CA GLU A 307 19.89 14.42 19.36
C GLU A 307 19.71 14.26 17.86
N ILE A 308 18.61 14.77 17.30
CA ILE A 308 18.38 14.80 15.84
C ILE A 308 19.49 15.60 15.14
N LYS A 309 19.82 16.77 15.69
CA LYS A 309 20.89 17.64 15.17
C LYS A 309 22.27 16.98 15.27
N ASP A 310 22.53 16.32 16.40
CA ASP A 310 23.81 15.67 16.68
C ASP A 310 24.16 14.59 15.65
N VAL A 311 23.15 13.85 15.18
CA VAL A 311 23.32 12.81 14.16
C VAL A 311 23.27 13.34 12.71
N GLY A 312 23.32 14.67 12.51
CA GLY A 312 23.41 15.30 11.20
C GLY A 312 22.08 15.47 10.46
N ALA A 313 20.94 15.37 11.16
CA ALA A 313 19.62 15.66 10.62
C ALA A 313 19.15 17.08 11.03
N ASP A 314 18.50 17.80 10.12
CA ASP A 314 18.10 19.20 10.30
C ASP A 314 16.58 19.43 10.15
N TRP A 315 15.83 18.36 9.88
CA TRP A 315 14.37 18.37 9.73
C TRP A 315 13.67 17.43 10.71
N VAL A 316 12.39 17.70 11.00
CA VAL A 316 11.51 16.77 11.71
C VAL A 316 10.07 16.85 11.21
N ILE A 317 9.41 15.70 11.05
CA ILE A 317 7.97 15.60 10.81
C ILE A 317 7.24 15.68 12.16
N LEU A 318 6.24 16.55 12.27
CA LEU A 318 5.43 16.72 13.48
C LEU A 318 3.94 16.80 13.13
N GLY A 319 3.11 16.25 14.02
CA GLY A 319 1.65 16.25 13.81
C GLY A 319 1.18 15.32 12.70
N HIS A 320 1.98 14.33 12.28
CA HIS A 320 1.57 13.34 11.28
C HIS A 320 0.26 12.66 11.72
N SER A 321 -0.65 12.46 10.77
CA SER A 321 -1.99 11.89 11.00
C SER A 321 -1.98 10.61 11.86
N GLU A 322 -1.02 9.70 11.64
CA GLU A 322 -0.86 8.48 12.47
C GLU A 322 -0.57 8.81 13.95
N ARG A 323 0.21 9.85 14.24
CA ARG A 323 0.49 10.26 15.63
C ARG A 323 -0.72 10.93 16.26
N ARG A 324 -1.47 11.74 15.50
CA ARG A 324 -2.71 12.38 15.98
C ARG A 324 -3.81 11.34 16.26
N THR A 325 -3.95 10.34 15.40
CA THR A 325 -5.07 9.39 15.45
C THR A 325 -4.78 8.13 16.28
N ILE A 326 -3.55 7.61 16.23
CA ILE A 326 -3.17 6.36 16.93
C ILE A 326 -2.53 6.67 18.28
N LEU A 327 -1.69 7.70 18.34
CA LEU A 327 -0.95 8.10 19.55
C LEU A 327 -1.57 9.30 20.27
N ASN A 328 -2.71 9.78 19.76
CA ASN A 328 -3.55 10.81 20.37
C ASN A 328 -2.81 12.14 20.67
N GLU A 329 -1.91 12.56 19.77
CA GLU A 329 -1.27 13.86 19.90
C GLU A 329 -2.26 15.00 19.61
N SER A 330 -2.48 15.87 20.60
CA SER A 330 -3.36 17.04 20.46
C SER A 330 -2.71 18.17 19.68
N ASP A 331 -3.51 19.12 19.21
CA ASP A 331 -3.00 20.29 18.48
C ASP A 331 -2.03 21.11 19.32
N GLU A 332 -2.33 21.27 20.61
CA GLU A 332 -1.50 22.00 21.56
C GLU A 332 -0.16 21.29 21.75
N PHE A 333 -0.18 19.96 21.93
CA PHE A 333 1.06 19.20 22.10
C PHE A 333 1.92 19.20 20.84
N VAL A 334 1.30 19.12 19.65
CA VAL A 334 2.01 19.30 18.39
C VAL A 334 2.61 20.70 18.32
N ALA A 335 1.86 21.75 18.66
CA ALA A 335 2.36 23.12 18.63
C ALA A 335 3.54 23.34 19.60
N GLU A 336 3.51 22.75 20.79
CA GLU A 336 4.65 22.75 21.72
C GLU A 336 5.90 22.10 21.11
N LYS A 337 5.74 20.96 20.42
CA LYS A 337 6.86 20.30 19.71
C LYS A 337 7.40 21.17 18.58
N VAL A 338 6.53 21.81 17.80
CA VAL A 338 6.94 22.68 16.69
C VAL A 338 7.77 23.84 17.24
N ALA A 339 7.25 24.54 18.25
CA ALA A 339 7.95 25.67 18.86
C ALA A 339 9.32 25.26 19.40
N PHE A 340 9.38 24.13 20.10
CA PHE A 340 10.61 23.64 20.70
C PHE A 340 11.63 23.14 19.66
N ALA A 341 11.20 22.45 18.61
CA ALA A 341 12.08 22.04 17.51
C ALA A 341 12.73 23.24 16.82
N LEU A 342 11.95 24.28 16.53
CA LEU A 342 12.42 25.52 15.90
C LEU A 342 13.37 26.28 16.82
N GLU A 343 13.09 26.35 18.13
CA GLU A 343 13.98 26.97 19.12
C GLU A 343 15.38 26.32 19.12
N LYS A 344 15.48 25.01 18.87
CA LYS A 344 16.75 24.27 18.79
C LYS A 344 17.36 24.25 17.38
N GLY A 345 16.73 24.95 16.44
CA GLY A 345 17.20 25.11 15.06
C GLY A 345 16.99 23.87 14.20
N ILE A 346 15.97 23.07 14.51
CA ILE A 346 15.46 22.00 13.63
C ILE A 346 14.27 22.57 12.85
N LYS A 347 14.30 22.41 11.53
CA LYS A 347 13.19 22.79 10.64
C LYS A 347 12.06 21.78 10.73
N VAL A 348 10.83 22.21 10.47
CA VAL A 348 9.63 21.41 10.74
C VAL A 348 8.82 21.15 9.49
N ILE A 349 8.46 19.89 9.25
CA ILE A 349 7.37 19.48 8.36
C ILE A 349 6.13 19.25 9.24
N LEU A 350 5.23 20.23 9.27
CA LEU A 350 4.00 20.22 10.05
C LEU A 350 2.88 19.55 9.24
N CYS A 351 2.44 18.39 9.69
CA CYS A 351 1.30 17.70 9.09
C CYS A 351 -0.03 18.20 9.67
N ILE A 352 -0.99 18.43 8.78
CA ILE A 352 -2.39 18.80 9.07
C ILE A 352 -3.33 18.07 8.13
N GLY A 353 -4.59 17.89 8.51
CA GLY A 353 -5.60 17.40 7.58
C GLY A 353 -6.77 16.67 8.24
N GLU A 354 -7.78 16.36 7.43
CA GLU A 354 -9.07 15.91 7.91
C GLU A 354 -9.31 14.40 7.69
N SER A 355 -10.08 13.80 8.61
CA SER A 355 -10.62 12.47 8.46
C SER A 355 -11.72 12.39 7.39
N ILE A 356 -12.05 11.17 6.95
CA ILE A 356 -13.14 10.95 5.98
C ILE A 356 -14.49 11.48 6.48
N ASP A 357 -14.75 11.41 7.79
CA ASP A 357 -16.02 11.82 8.36
C ASP A 357 -16.11 13.35 8.45
N GLU A 358 -15.00 14.03 8.72
CA GLU A 358 -14.90 15.49 8.65
C GLU A 358 -15.02 16.00 7.22
N LYS A 359 -14.40 15.33 6.23
CA LYS A 359 -14.57 15.64 4.82
C LYS A 359 -16.04 15.56 4.40
N LYS A 360 -16.72 14.46 4.76
CA LYS A 360 -18.16 14.27 4.46
C LYS A 360 -19.05 15.31 5.16
N ALA A 361 -18.63 15.79 6.33
CA ALA A 361 -19.33 16.86 7.05
C ALA A 361 -19.02 18.27 6.53
N GLY A 362 -18.18 18.41 5.50
CA GLY A 362 -17.79 19.72 4.95
C GLY A 362 -16.85 20.52 5.86
N LYS A 363 -16.11 19.85 6.75
CA LYS A 363 -15.28 20.49 7.80
C LYS A 363 -13.79 20.54 7.47
N THR A 364 -13.37 20.21 6.24
CA THR A 364 -11.95 20.13 5.86
C THR A 364 -11.17 21.37 6.27
N LEU A 365 -11.66 22.56 5.88
CA LEU A 365 -10.95 23.80 6.17
C LEU A 365 -11.01 24.16 7.66
N ASP A 366 -12.11 23.87 8.37
CA ASP A 366 -12.22 24.12 9.81
C ASP A 366 -11.19 23.32 10.60
N VAL A 367 -10.96 22.05 10.21
CA VAL A 367 -9.94 21.19 10.81
C VAL A 367 -8.55 21.73 10.53
N CYS A 368 -8.22 22.04 9.28
CA CYS A 368 -6.91 22.58 8.91
C CYS A 368 -6.63 23.91 9.65
N LYS A 369 -7.62 24.80 9.74
CA LYS A 369 -7.51 26.07 10.48
C LYS A 369 -7.27 25.86 11.96
N ARG A 370 -7.99 24.92 12.58
CA ARG A 370 -7.82 24.58 14.00
C ARG A 370 -6.39 24.10 14.28
N GLU A 371 -5.88 23.18 13.47
CA GLU A 371 -4.54 22.62 13.63
C GLU A 371 -3.44 23.67 13.39
N LEU A 372 -3.58 24.50 12.36
CA LEU A 372 -2.67 25.61 12.07
C LEU A 372 -2.71 26.69 13.15
N SER A 373 -3.91 27.05 13.64
CA SER A 373 -4.10 28.05 14.69
C SER A 373 -3.27 27.76 15.95
N ALA A 374 -3.17 26.49 16.35
CA ALA A 374 -2.40 26.10 17.52
C ALA A 374 -0.91 26.44 17.35
N VAL A 375 -0.36 26.16 16.16
CA VAL A 375 1.05 26.45 15.84
C VAL A 375 1.28 27.95 15.67
N ILE A 376 0.40 28.66 14.95
CA ILE A 376 0.48 30.11 14.75
C ILE A 376 0.58 30.85 16.09
N LYS A 377 -0.18 30.43 17.09
CA LYS A 377 -0.15 31.02 18.44
C LYS A 377 1.12 30.72 19.23
N SER A 378 1.85 29.67 18.85
CA SER A 378 2.98 29.13 19.61
C SER A 378 4.35 29.54 19.07
N VAL A 379 4.40 30.12 17.87
CA VAL A 379 5.66 30.53 17.20
C VAL A 379 5.58 31.96 16.67
N SER A 380 6.74 32.58 16.46
CA SER A 380 6.79 33.91 15.84
C SER A 380 6.52 33.84 14.33
N ASN A 381 6.06 34.94 13.72
CA ASN A 381 5.87 34.99 12.26
C ASN A 381 7.18 34.67 11.51
N ASP A 382 8.35 35.13 11.98
CA ASP A 382 9.65 34.85 11.34
C ASP A 382 10.01 33.36 11.37
N SER A 383 9.49 32.59 12.32
CA SER A 383 9.73 31.14 12.42
C SER A 383 9.13 30.35 11.26
N TRP A 384 8.15 30.91 10.54
CA TRP A 384 7.49 30.23 9.41
C TRP A 384 8.39 30.02 8.19
N LYS A 385 9.56 30.68 8.11
CA LYS A 385 10.59 30.40 7.10
C LYS A 385 11.17 28.99 7.20
N ASP A 386 11.12 28.42 8.41
CA ASP A 386 11.67 27.09 8.75
C ASP A 386 10.54 26.05 8.95
N ILE A 387 9.30 26.39 8.56
CA ILE A 387 8.13 25.51 8.60
C ILE A 387 7.66 25.19 7.18
N VAL A 388 7.41 23.91 6.93
CA VAL A 388 6.71 23.39 5.76
C VAL A 388 5.40 22.79 6.23
N VAL A 389 4.30 23.09 5.55
CA VAL A 389 3.00 22.48 5.85
C VAL A 389 2.81 21.28 4.94
N ALA A 390 2.45 20.13 5.48
CA ALA A 390 2.02 18.96 4.71
C ALA A 390 0.52 18.75 4.92
N TYR A 391 -0.28 18.99 3.89
CA TYR A 391 -1.71 18.72 3.92
C TYR A 391 -1.97 17.25 3.60
N GLU A 392 -2.51 16.54 4.57
CA GLU A 392 -2.78 15.11 4.56
C GLU A 392 -4.29 14.85 4.50
N PRO A 393 -4.89 14.64 3.31
CA PRO A 393 -6.23 14.08 3.24
C PRO A 393 -6.19 12.67 3.81
N ILE A 394 -6.47 12.50 5.11
CA ILE A 394 -6.22 11.25 5.86
C ILE A 394 -6.94 10.06 5.19
N TRP A 395 -8.10 10.33 4.60
CA TRP A 395 -8.90 9.36 3.86
C TRP A 395 -8.25 8.85 2.55
N ALA A 396 -7.25 9.54 2.03
CA ALA A 396 -6.46 9.18 0.85
C ALA A 396 -5.10 8.55 1.19
N ILE A 397 -4.72 8.46 2.47
CA ILE A 397 -3.48 7.80 2.91
C ILE A 397 -3.71 6.30 2.93
N GLY A 398 -2.85 5.51 2.30
CA GLY A 398 -2.94 4.05 2.36
C GLY A 398 -4.04 3.43 1.48
N THR A 399 -5.12 4.15 1.21
CA THR A 399 -6.35 3.60 0.65
C THR A 399 -6.31 3.36 -0.87
N GLY A 400 -5.31 3.89 -1.57
CA GLY A 400 -5.24 3.89 -3.03
C GLY A 400 -6.30 4.78 -3.70
N LEU A 401 -7.09 5.51 -2.92
CA LEU A 401 -7.91 6.63 -3.37
C LEU A 401 -7.02 7.87 -3.30
N ALA A 402 -6.76 8.52 -4.44
CA ALA A 402 -6.05 9.78 -4.47
C ALA A 402 -7.06 10.92 -4.64
N ALA A 403 -6.89 12.01 -3.89
CA ALA A 403 -7.52 13.27 -4.25
C ALA A 403 -7.04 13.66 -5.65
N THR A 404 -7.90 14.29 -6.45
CA THR A 404 -7.47 14.81 -7.75
C THR A 404 -6.49 15.95 -7.54
N SER A 405 -5.66 16.25 -8.55
CA SER A 405 -4.74 17.40 -8.45
C SER A 405 -5.49 18.73 -8.30
N GLN A 406 -6.75 18.81 -8.78
CA GLN A 406 -7.59 19.97 -8.55
C GLN A 406 -8.10 20.05 -7.11
N ASP A 407 -8.54 18.94 -6.51
CA ASP A 407 -8.96 18.94 -5.10
C ASP A 407 -7.81 19.39 -4.18
N ALA A 408 -6.59 18.92 -4.45
CA ALA A 408 -5.41 19.34 -3.69
C ALA A 408 -5.13 20.83 -3.86
N GLN A 409 -5.19 21.34 -5.10
CA GLN A 409 -5.00 22.75 -5.39
C GLN A 409 -6.03 23.64 -4.66
N ASP A 410 -7.31 23.27 -4.69
CA ASP A 410 -8.37 24.07 -4.07
C ASP A 410 -8.14 24.18 -2.56
N ILE A 411 -7.83 23.07 -1.89
CA ILE A 411 -7.57 23.06 -0.44
C ILE A 411 -6.27 23.79 -0.10
N HIS A 412 -5.19 23.59 -0.87
CA HIS A 412 -3.92 24.28 -0.63
C HIS A 412 -4.06 25.80 -0.78
N SER A 413 -4.85 26.26 -1.75
CA SER A 413 -5.13 27.68 -1.95
C SER A 413 -5.89 28.29 -0.76
N GLU A 414 -6.86 27.55 -0.21
CA GLU A 414 -7.57 27.95 1.01
C GLU A 414 -6.66 27.97 2.24
N ILE A 415 -5.77 26.97 2.39
CA ILE A 415 -4.76 26.93 3.46
C ILE A 415 -3.82 28.14 3.35
N ARG A 416 -3.29 28.43 2.15
CA ARG A 416 -2.41 29.59 1.92
C ARG A 416 -3.13 30.90 2.22
N SER A 417 -4.38 31.04 1.77
CA SER A 417 -5.21 32.21 2.05
C SER A 417 -5.40 32.43 3.55
N TYR A 418 -5.62 31.35 4.30
CA TYR A 418 -5.74 31.40 5.75
C TYR A 418 -4.42 31.76 6.43
N LEU A 419 -3.31 31.15 6.02
CA LEU A 419 -1.98 31.54 6.52
C LEU A 419 -1.73 33.03 6.25
N LYS A 420 -2.01 33.52 5.04
CA LYS A 420 -1.82 34.93 4.69
C LYS A 420 -2.65 35.87 5.57
N SER A 421 -3.87 35.49 5.97
CA SER A 421 -4.66 36.30 6.89
C SER A 421 -4.12 36.34 8.33
N GLU A 422 -3.39 35.32 8.76
CA GLU A 422 -2.90 35.21 10.15
C GLU A 422 -1.46 35.68 10.33
N ILE A 423 -0.56 35.35 9.38
CA ILE A 423 0.89 35.62 9.49
C ILE A 423 1.40 36.61 8.43
N GLY A 424 0.53 37.12 7.55
CA GLY A 424 0.86 38.13 6.55
C GLY A 424 1.66 37.56 5.36
N GLU A 425 2.45 38.43 4.71
CA GLU A 425 3.14 38.11 3.44
C GLU A 425 4.14 36.96 3.55
N ILE A 426 4.61 36.58 4.74
CA ILE A 426 5.49 35.41 4.89
C ILE A 426 4.81 34.10 4.44
N ALA A 427 3.46 34.05 4.46
CA ALA A 427 2.68 32.93 3.98
C ALA A 427 2.93 32.59 2.50
N ASP A 428 3.34 33.57 1.68
CA ASP A 428 3.67 33.34 0.27
C ASP A 428 4.96 32.52 0.11
N SER A 429 5.81 32.47 1.13
CA SER A 429 7.04 31.67 1.17
C SER A 429 6.88 30.30 1.84
N VAL A 430 5.77 30.07 2.54
CA VAL A 430 5.48 28.80 3.21
C VAL A 430 5.16 27.74 2.16
N ARG A 431 5.93 26.65 2.16
CA ARG A 431 5.69 25.52 1.26
C ARG A 431 4.56 24.66 1.80
N ILE A 432 3.62 24.30 0.93
CA ILE A 432 2.49 23.43 1.22
C ILE A 432 2.60 22.16 0.36
N LEU A 433 2.96 21.07 1.01
CA LEU A 433 3.12 19.75 0.40
C LEU A 433 1.82 18.98 0.41
N TYR A 434 1.55 18.24 -0.67
CA TYR A 434 0.46 17.28 -0.70
C TYR A 434 0.91 15.94 -0.10
N GLY A 435 0.23 15.51 0.97
CA GLY A 435 0.52 14.29 1.72
C GLY A 435 -0.42 13.11 1.42
N GLY A 436 -1.18 13.15 0.32
CA GLY A 436 -1.99 12.01 -0.13
C GLY A 436 -1.19 10.97 -0.92
N SER A 437 -1.88 10.01 -1.56
CA SER A 437 -1.29 8.91 -2.35
C SER A 437 -0.56 9.35 -3.65
N ALA A 438 0.51 10.13 -3.52
CA ALA A 438 1.40 10.51 -4.62
C ALA A 438 2.33 9.34 -5.02
N ASN A 439 2.51 9.14 -6.32
CA ASN A 439 3.36 8.11 -6.92
C ASN A 439 3.94 8.62 -8.25
N GLY A 440 4.88 7.86 -8.84
CA GLY A 440 5.56 8.27 -10.07
C GLY A 440 4.65 8.50 -11.27
N LYS A 441 3.40 7.99 -11.25
CA LYS A 441 2.44 8.16 -12.35
C LYS A 441 1.59 9.42 -12.21
N ASN A 442 1.15 9.77 -11.01
CA ASN A 442 0.25 10.92 -10.80
C ASN A 442 0.98 12.21 -10.41
N ALA A 443 2.21 12.14 -9.90
CA ALA A 443 2.98 13.33 -9.51
C ALA A 443 3.09 14.41 -10.61
N PRO A 444 3.25 14.07 -11.92
CA PRO A 444 3.24 15.07 -13.00
C PRO A 444 1.93 15.87 -13.12
N GLU A 445 0.79 15.34 -12.68
CA GLU A 445 -0.51 16.02 -12.77
C GLU A 445 -0.63 17.24 -11.85
N PHE A 446 0.30 17.38 -10.89
CA PHE A 446 0.36 18.49 -9.94
C PHE A 446 1.31 19.60 -10.37
N LYS A 447 1.98 19.48 -11.54
CA LYS A 447 3.00 20.43 -11.99
C LYS A 447 2.45 21.86 -12.15
N ASP A 448 1.24 21.99 -12.67
CA ASP A 448 0.61 23.29 -12.97
C ASP A 448 -0.30 23.79 -11.83
N LYS A 449 -0.14 23.27 -10.61
CA LYS A 449 -0.92 23.66 -9.44
C LYS A 449 -0.14 24.67 -8.59
N PRO A 450 -0.50 25.97 -8.63
CA PRO A 450 0.33 27.04 -8.07
C PRO A 450 0.49 26.98 -6.54
N ASP A 451 -0.42 26.34 -5.82
CA ASP A 451 -0.37 26.24 -4.35
C ASP A 451 0.14 24.87 -3.87
N VAL A 452 0.44 23.94 -4.78
CA VAL A 452 1.02 22.63 -4.45
C VAL A 452 2.52 22.70 -4.68
N ASP A 453 3.29 22.85 -3.59
CA ASP A 453 4.73 23.09 -3.66
C ASP A 453 5.56 21.81 -3.76
N GLY A 454 4.98 20.66 -3.39
CA GLY A 454 5.64 19.36 -3.46
C GLY A 454 4.81 18.27 -2.80
N PHE A 455 5.48 17.23 -2.31
CA PHE A 455 4.82 16.04 -1.77
C PHE A 455 5.45 15.58 -0.45
N LEU A 456 4.61 15.17 0.49
CA LEU A 456 5.02 14.29 1.58
C LEU A 456 4.75 12.85 1.12
N VAL A 457 5.79 12.15 0.66
CA VAL A 457 5.61 10.92 -0.11
C VAL A 457 5.55 9.68 0.75
N GLY A 458 4.42 9.01 0.54
CA GLY A 458 4.08 7.59 0.64
C GLY A 458 5.17 6.52 0.51
N GLY A 459 4.71 5.30 0.24
CA GLY A 459 5.61 4.14 0.20
C GLY A 459 6.19 3.98 -1.18
N ALA A 460 5.78 4.85 -2.11
CA ALA A 460 6.56 5.18 -3.27
C ALA A 460 7.96 5.72 -2.90
N SER A 461 8.15 6.31 -1.70
CA SER A 461 9.48 6.73 -1.21
C SER A 461 10.42 5.57 -0.90
N LEU A 462 9.87 4.38 -0.63
CA LEU A 462 10.61 3.15 -0.38
C LEU A 462 11.02 2.42 -1.67
N LYS A 463 10.71 2.99 -2.84
CA LYS A 463 10.86 2.35 -4.15
C LYS A 463 11.71 3.22 -5.08
N PRO A 464 12.32 2.64 -6.13
CA PRO A 464 13.07 3.42 -7.12
C PRO A 464 12.25 4.52 -7.81
N GLU A 465 10.93 4.36 -7.89
CA GLU A 465 10.02 5.37 -8.46
C GLU A 465 10.00 6.70 -7.71
N PHE A 466 10.57 6.78 -6.50
CA PHE A 466 10.70 8.05 -5.78
C PHE A 466 11.51 9.09 -6.58
N VAL A 467 12.52 8.66 -7.33
CA VAL A 467 13.28 9.53 -8.24
C VAL A 467 12.35 10.17 -9.27
N SER A 468 11.40 9.39 -9.82
CA SER A 468 10.42 9.91 -10.79
C SER A 468 9.54 11.00 -10.18
N ILE A 469 9.14 10.87 -8.90
CA ILE A 469 8.36 11.88 -8.17
C ILE A 469 9.18 13.16 -7.96
N ILE A 470 10.46 13.03 -7.59
CA ILE A 470 11.35 14.18 -7.42
C ILE A 470 11.50 14.91 -8.76
N THR A 471 11.77 14.18 -9.85
CA THR A 471 11.96 14.77 -11.19
C THR A 471 10.70 15.40 -11.77
N SER A 472 9.51 15.02 -11.32
CA SER A 472 8.26 15.63 -11.80
C SER A 472 8.08 17.06 -11.31
N ARG A 473 8.91 17.54 -10.38
CA ARG A 473 8.89 18.88 -9.82
C ARG A 473 9.92 19.84 -10.44
N GLN A 474 10.51 19.45 -11.58
CA GLN A 474 11.40 20.28 -12.39
C GLN A 474 10.73 21.51 -12.98
#